data_AF-A0A832L3D2-F1
#
_entry.id   AF-A0A832L3D2-F1
#
_cell.length_a   1.000
_cell.length_b   1.000
_cell.length_c   1.000
_cell.angle_alpha   90.00
_cell.angle_beta   90.00
_cell.angle_gamma   90.00
#
_symmetry.space_group_name_H-M   'P 1'
#
loop_
_entity.id
_entity.type
_entity.pdbx_description
1 polymer ?
#
loop_
_entity_poly.entity_id
_entity_poly.type
_entity_poly.pdbx_seq_one_letter_code
_entity_poly.pdbx_strand_id
1 'polypeptide(L)'
;MNEKGPTTPKPRCFAGLSSSAYLSKGVRDKDAPGVWIDLEKKKMFVRFFNQDEQGILTVANDSGSFFFGESVRPNGVNVFNLTELTAGGRYNVIIKTPDKEYYGYFYYQELLN
;
A
#
# COMPACT_ATOMS: atom_id res chain seq x y z
N MET A 1 8.45 18.73 35.69
CA MET A 1 7.89 17.38 35.47
C MET A 1 7.30 17.41 34.08
N ASN A 2 8.01 16.87 33.09
CA ASN A 2 7.59 16.93 31.68
C ASN A 2 7.08 15.55 31.29
N GLU A 3 5.78 15.31 31.46
CA GLU A 3 5.12 14.15 30.88
C GLU A 3 5.14 14.31 29.35
N LYS A 4 6.03 13.57 28.69
CA LYS A 4 5.91 13.35 27.25
C LYS A 4 4.75 12.37 27.08
N GLY A 5 3.62 12.87 26.58
CA GLY A 5 2.50 12.02 26.16
C GLY A 5 2.95 10.94 25.18
N PRO A 6 2.14 9.87 24.97
CA PRO A 6 2.54 8.73 24.18
C PRO A 6 3.04 9.16 22.79
N THR A 7 4.31 8.88 22.52
CA THR A 7 4.96 9.23 21.26
C THR A 7 4.30 8.44 20.14
N THR A 8 3.82 9.19 19.14
CA THR A 8 3.14 8.74 17.91
C THR A 8 3.68 7.42 17.35
N PRO A 9 2.82 6.46 16.95
CA PRO A 9 3.28 5.21 16.35
C PRO A 9 4.02 5.48 15.03
N LYS A 10 5.25 4.96 14.92
CA LYS A 10 6.03 4.78 13.69
C LYS A 10 6.22 3.26 13.50
N PRO A 11 6.21 2.71 12.28
CA PRO A 11 6.39 3.36 10.99
C PRO A 11 5.16 3.22 10.07
N ARG A 12 4.66 4.34 9.56
CA ARG A 12 3.88 4.32 8.30
C ARG A 12 4.87 4.06 7.18
N CYS A 13 4.97 2.84 6.66
CA CYS A 13 5.74 2.65 5.45
C CYS A 13 4.93 3.23 4.28
N PHE A 14 5.58 4.10 3.49
CA PHE A 14 5.02 4.58 2.24
C PHE A 14 5.48 3.60 1.16
N ALA A 15 4.55 2.84 0.59
CA ALA A 15 4.86 2.05 -0.59
C ALA A 15 4.93 3.04 -1.76
N GLY A 16 6.15 3.46 -2.12
CA GLY A 16 6.34 4.30 -3.29
C GLY A 16 5.86 3.57 -4.53
N LEU A 17 4.72 3.99 -5.08
CA LEU A 17 4.21 3.44 -6.32
C LEU A 17 4.91 4.10 -7.51
N SER A 18 5.35 3.28 -8.46
CA SER A 18 5.78 3.67 -9.79
C SER A 18 4.78 3.14 -10.81
N SER A 19 4.35 3.96 -11.77
CA SER A 19 3.52 3.48 -12.88
C SER A 19 4.31 2.54 -13.79
N SER A 20 3.63 1.54 -14.36
CA SER A 20 4.13 0.68 -15.43
C SER A 20 4.70 1.46 -16.61
N ALA A 21 4.14 2.64 -16.89
CA ALA A 21 4.58 3.56 -17.94
C ALA A 21 5.98 4.17 -17.68
N TYR A 22 6.49 4.13 -16.43
CA TYR A 22 7.73 4.81 -16.02
C TYR A 22 8.74 3.92 -15.30
N LEU A 23 8.56 2.59 -15.29
CA LEU A 23 9.46 1.63 -14.63
C LEU A 23 10.94 1.79 -15.03
N SER A 24 11.22 2.36 -16.21
CA SER A 24 12.58 2.56 -16.75
C SER A 24 13.13 3.99 -16.65
N LYS A 25 12.34 4.98 -16.19
CA LYS A 25 12.75 6.40 -16.28
C LYS A 25 12.84 7.17 -14.95
N GLY A 26 12.61 6.52 -13.81
CA GLY A 26 12.64 7.19 -12.50
C GLY A 26 11.63 8.34 -12.35
N VAL A 27 10.69 8.47 -13.29
CA VAL A 27 9.65 9.51 -13.30
C VAL A 27 8.52 9.03 -12.40
N ARG A 28 8.28 9.76 -11.32
CA ARG A 28 7.07 9.58 -10.51
C ARG A 28 5.88 10.08 -11.30
N ASP A 29 4.93 9.20 -11.57
CA ASP A 29 3.64 9.61 -12.12
C ASP A 29 2.95 10.49 -11.07
N LYS A 30 2.67 11.76 -11.42
CA LYS A 30 2.02 12.73 -10.53
C LYS A 30 0.61 12.30 -10.12
N ASP A 31 -0.01 11.43 -10.92
CA ASP A 31 -1.36 10.92 -10.72
C ASP A 31 -1.32 9.54 -10.03
N ALA A 32 -0.13 9.05 -9.65
CA ALA A 32 0.01 7.78 -8.94
C ALA A 32 -0.77 7.79 -7.63
N PRO A 33 -1.49 6.71 -7.29
CA PRO A 33 -2.22 6.62 -6.04
C PRO A 33 -1.26 6.71 -4.83
N GLY A 34 -1.72 7.36 -3.77
CA GLY A 34 -1.03 7.31 -2.49
C GLY A 34 -1.32 6.00 -1.77
N VAL A 35 -0.28 5.28 -1.35
CA VAL A 35 -0.38 4.05 -0.55
C VAL A 35 0.42 4.18 0.74
N TRP A 36 -0.26 4.03 1.87
CA TRP A 36 0.34 4.02 3.20
C TRP A 36 -0.03 2.74 3.91
N ILE A 37 0.92 2.16 4.64
CA ILE A 37 0.69 0.90 5.35
C ILE A 37 1.10 1.07 6.81
N ASP A 38 0.21 0.63 7.69
CA ASP A 38 0.40 0.49 9.12
C ASP A 38 0.51 -1.01 9.41
N LEU A 39 1.73 -1.51 9.55
CA LEU A 39 1.99 -2.94 9.75
C LEU A 39 1.64 -3.40 11.17
N GLU A 40 1.71 -2.52 12.16
CA GLU A 40 1.30 -2.83 13.54
C GLU A 40 -0.20 -3.11 13.60
N LYS A 41 -1.00 -2.25 12.97
CA LYS A 41 -2.47 -2.42 12.89
C LYS A 41 -2.89 -3.34 11.76
N LYS A 42 -1.94 -3.80 10.93
CA LYS A 42 -2.18 -4.53 9.68
C LYS A 42 -3.25 -3.85 8.82
N LYS A 43 -3.04 -2.57 8.50
CA LYS A 43 -3.94 -1.78 7.64
C LYS A 43 -3.21 -1.14 6.48
N MET A 44 -3.83 -1.16 5.31
CA MET A 44 -3.41 -0.40 4.15
C MET A 44 -4.41 0.72 3.85
N PHE A 45 -3.89 1.88 3.51
CA PHE A 45 -4.65 3.06 3.13
C PHE A 45 -4.30 3.42 1.69
N VAL A 46 -5.31 3.53 0.83
CA VAL A 46 -5.13 3.88 -0.58
C VAL A 46 -6.00 5.05 -0.97
N ARG A 47 -5.43 6.02 -1.68
CA ARG A 47 -6.14 7.19 -2.17
C ARG A 47 -5.74 7.51 -3.61
N PHE A 48 -6.72 7.63 -4.48
CA PHE A 48 -6.53 8.33 -5.76
C PHE A 48 -6.54 9.85 -5.54
N PHE A 49 -5.64 10.55 -6.22
CA PHE A 49 -5.62 12.02 -6.20
C PHE A 49 -6.55 12.62 -7.26
N ASN A 50 -6.77 11.90 -8.36
CA ASN A 50 -7.86 12.16 -9.29
C ASN A 50 -9.19 11.67 -8.68
N GLN A 51 -10.18 12.55 -8.62
CA GLN A 51 -11.44 12.33 -7.91
C GLN A 51 -12.39 11.36 -8.62
N ASP A 52 -12.25 11.18 -9.92
CA ASP A 52 -13.08 10.28 -10.73
C ASP A 52 -12.41 8.93 -10.99
N GLU A 53 -11.18 8.75 -10.51
CA GLU A 53 -10.40 7.54 -10.74
C GLU A 53 -10.88 6.41 -9.81
N GLN A 54 -11.06 5.23 -10.40
CA GLN A 54 -11.33 4.00 -9.68
C GLN A 54 -10.42 2.89 -10.19
N GLY A 55 -10.23 1.85 -9.39
CA GLY A 55 -9.39 0.74 -9.80
C GLY A 55 -9.49 -0.46 -8.89
N ILE A 56 -8.61 -1.42 -9.14
CA ILE A 56 -8.48 -2.65 -8.37
C ILE A 56 -7.10 -2.63 -7.73
N LEU A 57 -7.05 -2.79 -6.41
CA LEU A 57 -5.85 -3.05 -5.64
C LEU A 57 -5.64 -4.55 -5.55
N THR A 58 -4.42 -4.99 -5.85
CA THR A 58 -3.94 -6.35 -5.62
C THR A 58 -2.70 -6.31 -4.73
N VAL A 59 -2.64 -7.17 -3.72
CA VAL A 59 -1.47 -7.38 -2.87
C VAL A 59 -1.14 -8.86 -2.84
N ALA A 60 0.10 -9.22 -3.13
CA ALA A 60 0.56 -10.60 -3.12
C ALA A 60 2.00 -10.69 -2.63
N ASN A 61 2.37 -11.77 -1.93
CA ASN A 61 3.77 -12.05 -1.61
C ASN A 61 4.44 -12.95 -2.64
N ASP A 62 5.78 -12.92 -2.65
CA ASP A 62 6.58 -13.66 -3.62
C ASP A 62 6.45 -15.19 -3.46
N SER A 63 6.06 -15.69 -2.28
CA SER A 63 5.80 -17.10 -2.04
C SER A 63 4.41 -17.56 -2.49
N GLY A 64 3.50 -16.63 -2.84
CA GLY A 64 2.12 -16.92 -3.19
C GLY A 64 1.23 -17.35 -2.03
N SER A 65 1.72 -17.31 -0.79
CA SER A 65 0.96 -17.70 0.40
C SER A 65 -0.05 -16.65 0.86
N PHE A 66 0.00 -15.45 0.28
CA PHE A 66 -0.94 -14.37 0.54
C PHE A 66 -1.35 -13.72 -0.77
N PHE A 67 -2.66 -13.55 -0.94
CA PHE A 67 -3.25 -12.80 -2.03
C PHE A 67 -4.46 -12.02 -1.51
N PHE A 68 -4.55 -10.76 -1.89
CA PHE A 68 -5.64 -9.86 -1.54
C PHE A 68 -5.99 -9.01 -2.76
N GLY A 69 -7.28 -8.88 -3.07
CA GLY A 69 -7.76 -8.13 -4.22
C GLY A 69 -9.05 -7.41 -3.88
N GLU A 70 -9.07 -6.07 -3.97
CA GLU A 70 -10.23 -5.27 -3.60
C GLU A 70 -10.38 -4.04 -4.51
N SER A 71 -11.62 -3.57 -4.66
CA SER A 71 -11.92 -2.35 -5.40
C SER A 71 -11.50 -1.12 -4.60
N VAL A 72 -10.80 -0.19 -5.25
CA VAL A 72 -10.47 1.13 -4.70
C VAL A 72 -11.47 2.14 -5.25
N ARG A 73 -12.27 2.70 -4.36
CA ARG A 73 -13.32 3.66 -4.72
C ARG A 73 -12.74 5.06 -4.96
N PRO A 74 -13.39 5.86 -5.83
CA PRO A 74 -13.07 7.28 -5.99
C PRO A 74 -13.38 8.05 -4.70
N ASN A 75 -12.88 9.29 -4.62
CA ASN A 75 -13.28 10.27 -3.61
C ASN A 75 -13.13 9.84 -2.14
N GLY A 76 -11.91 9.49 -1.74
CA GLY A 76 -11.60 9.28 -0.32
C GLY A 76 -10.32 8.50 -0.07
N VAL A 77 -10.12 8.15 1.20
CA VAL A 77 -9.12 7.17 1.62
C VAL A 77 -9.83 5.83 1.81
N ASN A 78 -9.46 4.86 0.96
CA ASN A 78 -9.88 3.47 1.10
C ASN A 78 -9.01 2.82 2.18
N VAL A 79 -9.62 2.00 3.04
CA VAL A 79 -8.93 1.31 4.13
C VAL A 79 -9.14 -0.19 3.98
N PHE A 80 -8.03 -0.92 3.94
CA PHE A 80 -8.02 -2.36 3.75
C PHE A 80 -7.34 -3.05 4.93
N ASN A 81 -7.92 -4.17 5.39
CA ASN A 81 -7.35 -4.97 6.46
C ASN A 81 -6.38 -6.00 5.86
N LEU A 82 -5.18 -6.07 6.41
CA LEU A 82 -4.12 -7.01 6.06
C LEU A 82 -3.90 -8.02 7.19
N THR A 83 -4.96 -8.38 7.92
CA THR A 83 -4.88 -9.20 9.14
C THR A 83 -4.27 -10.58 8.90
N GLU A 84 -4.41 -11.09 7.68
CA GLU A 84 -3.91 -12.38 7.22
C GLU A 84 -2.43 -12.36 6.81
N LEU A 85 -1.72 -11.24 6.98
CA LEU A 85 -0.25 -11.22 6.87
C LEU A 85 0.37 -12.08 7.97
N THR A 86 0.87 -13.25 7.59
CA THR A 86 1.51 -14.22 8.48
C THR A 86 2.99 -14.37 8.17
N ALA A 87 3.34 -14.62 6.90
CA ALA A 87 4.71 -14.84 6.49
C ALA A 87 5.53 -13.54 6.38
N GLY A 88 6.71 -13.50 7.02
CA GLY A 88 7.69 -12.44 6.75
C GLY A 88 8.16 -12.47 5.29
N GLY A 89 8.33 -11.30 4.67
CA GLY A 89 8.83 -11.21 3.30
C GLY A 89 8.41 -9.94 2.57
N ARG A 90 8.64 -9.93 1.25
CA ARG A 90 8.22 -8.88 0.34
C ARG A 90 6.78 -9.12 -0.14
N TYR A 91 6.00 -8.05 -0.14
CA TYR A 91 4.64 -8.00 -0.65
C TYR A 91 4.56 -6.97 -1.77
N ASN A 92 4.20 -7.41 -2.97
CA ASN A 92 3.97 -6.55 -4.11
C ASN A 92 2.58 -5.93 -4.02
N VAL A 93 2.49 -4.65 -4.36
CA VAL A 93 1.27 -3.86 -4.41
C VAL A 93 1.07 -3.43 -5.85
N ILE A 94 -0.08 -3.78 -6.40
CA ILE A 94 -0.47 -3.44 -7.76
C ILE A 94 -1.79 -2.69 -7.68
N ILE A 95 -1.88 -1.52 -8.30
CA ILE A 95 -3.15 -0.81 -8.48
C ILE A 95 -3.39 -0.67 -9.97
N LYS A 96 -4.48 -1.26 -10.46
CA LYS A 96 -4.87 -1.18 -11.85
C LYS A 96 -6.10 -0.29 -11.99
N THR A 97 -5.97 0.77 -12.77
CA THR A 97 -7.09 1.59 -13.24
C THR A 97 -7.39 1.24 -14.71
N PRO A 98 -8.44 1.78 -15.33
CA PRO A 98 -8.74 1.52 -16.75
C PRO A 98 -7.56 1.85 -17.68
N ASP A 99 -6.82 2.91 -17.37
CA ASP A 99 -5.80 3.46 -18.26
C ASP A 99 -4.37 3.07 -17.86
N LYS A 100 -4.15 2.72 -16.58
CA LYS A 100 -2.81 2.57 -16.02
C LYS A 100 -2.71 1.44 -15.02
N GLU A 101 -1.49 0.95 -14.84
CA GLU A 101 -1.14 0.03 -13.78
C GLU A 101 0.01 0.62 -12.97
N TYR A 102 -0.08 0.57 -11.65
CA TYR A 102 0.89 1.11 -10.72
C TYR A 102 1.45 -0.03 -9.87
N TYR A 103 2.77 -0.07 -9.73
CA TYR A 103 3.50 -1.09 -9.00
C TYR A 103 4.29 -0.49 -7.85
N GLY A 104 4.27 -1.17 -6.71
CA GLY A 104 5.18 -0.93 -5.61
C GLY A 104 5.29 -2.17 -4.75
N TYR A 105 5.94 -2.05 -3.60
CA TYR A 105 6.05 -3.13 -2.65
C TYR A 105 6.26 -2.60 -1.23
N PHE A 106 6.05 -3.48 -0.26
CA PHE A 106 6.46 -3.29 1.13
C PHE A 106 7.05 -4.59 1.68
N TYR A 107 7.78 -4.48 2.78
CA TYR A 107 8.26 -5.64 3.52
C TYR A 107 7.45 -5.79 4.80
N TYR A 108 7.07 -7.01 5.12
CA TYR A 108 6.51 -7.39 6.41
C TYR A 108 7.50 -8.32 7.11
N GLN A 109 7.74 -8.10 8.39
CA GLN A 109 8.50 -9.01 9.23
C GLN A 109 7.52 -9.64 10.21
N GLU A 110 7.52 -10.97 10.26
CA GLU A 110 6.77 -11.68 11.28
C GLU A 110 7.39 -11.35 12.64
N LEU A 111 6.57 -10.82 13.56
CA LEU A 111 6.98 -10.64 14.93
C LEU A 111 6.97 -12.03 15.58
N LEU A 112 8.17 -12.61 15.74
CA LEU A 112 8.36 -13.79 16.58
C LEU A 112 8.02 -13.38 18.01
N ASN A 113 6.87 -13.85 18.51
CA ASN A 113 6.52 -13.80 19.94
C ASN A 113 7.23 -14.92 20.70
#